data_AF-A0A7X6Q4Y5-F1
#
_entry.id   AF-A0A7X6Q4Y5-F1
#
_cell.length_a   1.000
_cell.length_b   1.000
_cell.length_c   1.000
_cell.angle_alpha   90.00
_cell.angle_beta   90.00
_cell.angle_gamma   90.00
#
_symmetry.space_group_name_H-M   'P 1'
#
loop_
_entity.id
_entity.type
_entity.pdbx_description
1 polymer ?
#
loop_
_entity_poly.entity_id
_entity_poly.type
_entity_poly.pdbx_seq_one_letter_code
_entity_poly.pdbx_strand_id
1 'polypeptide(L)'
;MALNLIWMFFFFITFGVALIKLLNGDVDIFQKIVTALFDSSQTAASISLGLIGIMAFALGIMKIGERAGVIDFLSRLVNPFFQHLFPGIPKNHPAMGSILMNFSANALGLDNAATPLGLKAMKELQTLND
;
A
#
# COMPACT_ATOMS: atom_id res chain seq x y z
N MET A 1 7.30 6.22 16.16
CA MET A 1 7.63 5.66 17.48
C MET A 1 6.95 4.32 17.73
N ALA A 2 5.63 4.20 17.51
CA ALA A 2 4.89 2.94 17.70
C ALA A 2 5.41 1.74 16.88
N LEU A 3 5.81 1.97 15.61
CA LEU A 3 6.31 0.88 14.74
C LEU A 3 7.56 0.20 15.30
N ASN A 4 8.51 0.96 15.83
CA ASN A 4 9.73 0.41 16.44
C ASN A 4 9.40 -0.44 17.67
N LEU A 5 8.39 -0.02 18.44
CA LEU A 5 7.91 -0.76 19.60
C LEU A 5 7.31 -2.11 19.17
N ILE A 6 6.48 -2.12 18.12
CA ILE A 6 5.85 -3.33 17.57
C ILE A 6 6.92 -4.32 17.09
N TRP A 7 7.93 -3.86 16.34
CA TRP A 7 9.03 -4.70 15.91
C TRP A 7 9.82 -5.29 17.07
N MET A 8 10.11 -4.47 18.08
CA MET A 8 10.79 -4.91 19.30
C MET A 8 9.99 -6.05 19.98
N PHE A 9 8.67 -5.91 20.11
CA PHE A 9 7.81 -6.97 20.66
C PHE A 9 7.88 -8.26 19.84
N PHE A 10 7.85 -8.20 18.50
CA PHE A 10 7.97 -9.41 17.67
C PHE A 10 9.29 -10.16 17.90
N PHE A 11 10.41 -9.44 18.02
CA PHE A 11 11.70 -10.07 18.33
C PHE A 11 11.72 -10.71 19.71
N PHE A 12 11.23 -10.02 20.75
CA PHE A 12 11.20 -10.57 22.11
C PHE A 12 10.25 -11.77 22.25
N ILE A 13 9.08 -11.72 21.62
CA ILE A 13 8.12 -12.84 21.61
C ILE A 13 8.77 -14.05 20.92
N THR A 14 9.38 -13.85 19.75
CA THR A 14 10.04 -14.93 19.00
C THR A 14 11.17 -15.55 19.81
N PHE A 15 11.98 -14.72 20.47
CA PHE A 15 13.07 -15.17 21.32
C PHE A 15 12.56 -15.93 22.56
N GLY A 16 11.50 -15.45 23.21
CA GLY A 16 10.86 -16.13 24.34
C GLY A 16 10.29 -17.50 23.96
N VAL A 17 9.61 -17.59 22.81
CA VAL A 17 9.10 -18.86 22.28
C VAL A 17 10.26 -19.81 21.92
N ALA A 18 11.35 -19.30 21.35
CA ALA A 18 12.54 -20.09 21.03
C ALA A 18 13.17 -20.70 22.30
N LEU A 19 13.26 -19.93 23.39
CA LEU A 19 13.77 -20.43 24.68
C LEU A 19 12.87 -21.51 25.28
N ILE A 20 11.55 -21.33 25.27
CA ILE A 20 10.61 -22.35 25.78
C ILE A 20 10.75 -23.65 24.97
N LYS A 21 10.86 -23.55 23.64
CA LYS A 21 11.05 -24.72 22.77
C LYS A 21 12.42 -25.38 22.94
N LEU A 22 13.47 -24.60 23.17
CA LEU A 22 14.79 -25.12 23.48
C LEU A 22 14.77 -25.93 24.79
N LEU A 23 14.10 -25.41 25.83
CA LEU A 23 13.94 -26.11 27.12
C LEU A 23 13.10 -27.39 26.99
N ASN A 24 12.16 -27.43 26.04
CA ASN A 24 11.40 -28.63 25.69
C ASN A 24 12.18 -29.62 24.79
N GLY A 25 13.45 -29.36 24.48
CA GLY A 25 14.35 -30.26 23.76
C GLY A 25 14.50 -30.02 22.25
N ASP A 26 13.89 -28.97 21.68
CA ASP A 26 14.06 -28.63 20.25
C ASP A 26 15.33 -27.80 20.04
N VAL A 27 16.47 -28.48 19.93
CA VAL A 27 17.80 -27.86 19.72
C VAL A 27 17.93 -27.14 18.37
N ASP A 28 17.12 -27.53 17.39
CA ASP A 28 17.15 -26.98 16.03
C ASP A 28 16.29 -25.71 15.90
N ILE A 29 15.64 -25.26 16.97
CA ILE A 29 14.68 -24.15 16.89
C ILE A 29 15.30 -22.86 16.35
N PHE A 30 16.53 -22.54 16.74
CA PHE A 30 17.23 -21.35 16.26
C PHE A 30 17.58 -21.47 14.77
N GLN A 31 18.00 -22.65 14.31
CA GLN A 31 18.26 -22.89 12.90
C GLN A 31 16.97 -22.77 12.07
N LYS A 32 15.86 -23.37 12.54
CA LYS A 32 14.54 -23.25 11.89
C LYS A 32 14.08 -21.81 11.76
N ILE A 33 14.28 -20.98 12.79
CA ILE A 33 13.95 -19.56 12.74
C ILE A 33 14.77 -18.83 11.67
N VAL A 34 16.09 -19.07 11.63
CA VAL A 34 16.97 -18.46 10.63
C VAL A 34 16.59 -18.89 9.22
N THR A 35 16.35 -20.18 8.99
CA THR A 35 15.89 -20.69 7.69
C THR A 35 14.56 -20.07 7.29
N ALA A 36 13.58 -20.02 8.20
CA ALA A 36 12.28 -19.41 7.93
C ALA A 36 12.39 -17.91 7.58
N LEU A 37 13.32 -17.18 8.19
CA LEU A 37 13.61 -15.78 7.83
C LEU A 37 14.13 -15.65 6.40
N PHE A 38 15.05 -16.52 5.99
CA PHE A 38 15.57 -16.52 4.62
C PHE A 38 14.51 -16.93 3.60
N ASP A 39 13.73 -17.97 3.86
CA ASP A 39 12.65 -18.44 2.98
C ASP A 39 11.57 -17.37 2.80
N SER A 40 11.21 -16.69 3.89
CA SER A 40 10.27 -15.56 3.87
C SER A 40 10.82 -14.40 3.04
N SER A 41 12.12 -14.11 3.19
CA SER A 41 12.80 -13.06 2.43
C SER A 41 12.85 -13.37 0.94
N GLN A 42 13.14 -14.62 0.57
CA GLN A 42 13.15 -15.07 -0.82
C GLN A 42 11.74 -14.98 -1.43
N THR A 43 10.72 -15.45 -0.70
CA THR A 43 9.32 -15.34 -1.12
C THR A 43 8.92 -13.88 -1.34
N ALA A 44 9.25 -13.00 -0.39
CA ALA A 44 8.98 -11.57 -0.49
C ALA A 44 9.69 -10.94 -1.71
N ALA A 45 10.95 -11.31 -1.97
CA ALA A 45 11.71 -10.83 -3.12
C ALA A 45 11.10 -11.31 -4.46
N SER A 46 10.74 -12.59 -4.56
CA SER A 46 10.10 -13.16 -5.75
C SER A 46 8.77 -12.50 -6.06
N ILE A 47 7.91 -12.29 -5.05
CA ILE A 47 6.64 -11.56 -5.20
C ILE A 47 6.91 -10.12 -5.65
N SER A 48 7.85 -9.44 -4.99
CA SER A 48 8.17 -8.04 -5.30
C SER A 48 8.65 -7.87 -6.75
N LEU A 49 9.50 -8.78 -7.24
CA LEU A 49 9.96 -8.76 -8.64
C LEU A 49 8.80 -8.91 -9.64
N GLY A 50 7.87 -9.84 -9.37
CA GLY A 50 6.67 -10.00 -10.20
C GLY A 50 5.79 -8.74 -10.19
N LEU A 51 5.59 -8.15 -9.01
CA LEU A 51 4.80 -6.93 -8.85
C LEU A 51 5.44 -5.72 -9.53
N ILE A 52 6.77 -5.55 -9.47
CA ILE A 52 7.47 -4.42 -10.10
C ILE A 52 7.15 -4.32 -11.59
N GLY A 53 7.17 -5.44 -12.32
CA GLY A 53 6.90 -5.45 -13.76
C GLY A 53 5.50 -4.96 -14.10
N ILE A 54 4.48 -5.56 -13.46
CA ILE A 54 3.09 -5.17 -13.68
C ILE A 54 2.78 -3.76 -13.13
N MET A 55 3.46 -3.32 -12.07
CA MET A 55 3.35 -1.95 -11.53
C MET A 55 3.88 -0.94 -12.52
N ALA A 56 5.10 -1.16 -13.03
CA ALA A 56 5.73 -0.25 -13.97
C ALA A 56 4.85 -0.08 -15.22
N PHE A 57 4.28 -1.18 -15.71
CA PHE A 57 3.36 -1.15 -16.85
C PHE A 57 2.05 -0.41 -16.53
N ALA A 58 1.34 -0.80 -15.47
CA ALA A 58 0.05 -0.22 -15.10
C ALA A 58 0.17 1.28 -14.76
N LEU A 59 1.19 1.66 -13.98
CA LEU A 59 1.48 3.06 -13.64
C LEU A 59 1.92 3.84 -14.88
N GLY A 60 2.65 3.22 -15.81
CA GLY A 60 3.00 3.82 -17.09
C GLY A 60 1.77 4.21 -17.90
N ILE A 61 0.81 3.29 -18.07
CA ILE A 61 -0.46 3.56 -18.75
C ILE A 61 -1.24 4.67 -18.04
N MET A 62 -1.35 4.61 -16.71
CA MET A 62 -2.04 5.64 -15.93
C MET A 62 -1.40 7.02 -16.12
N LYS A 63 -0.07 7.10 -16.15
CA LYS A 63 0.65 8.36 -16.37
C LYS A 63 0.46 8.91 -17.78
N ILE A 64 0.26 8.05 -18.77
CA ILE A 64 -0.15 8.46 -20.13
C ILE A 64 -1.58 9.00 -20.09
N GLY A 65 -2.52 8.31 -19.44
CA GLY A 65 -3.91 8.75 -19.32
C GLY A 65 -4.08 10.07 -18.55
N GLU A 66 -3.27 10.30 -17.52
CA GLU A 66 -3.17 11.56 -16.78
C GLU A 66 -2.69 12.69 -17.70
N ARG A 67 -1.58 12.48 -18.42
CA ARG A 67 -1.03 13.47 -19.35
C ARG A 67 -1.93 13.75 -20.56
N ALA A 68 -2.71 12.75 -21.00
CA ALA A 68 -3.68 12.90 -22.07
C ALA A 68 -4.98 13.60 -21.64
N GLY A 69 -5.16 13.90 -20.35
CA GLY A 69 -6.35 14.56 -19.82
C GLY A 69 -7.59 13.66 -19.72
N VAL A 70 -7.47 12.37 -20.01
CA VAL A 70 -8.58 11.39 -19.91
C VAL A 70 -9.04 11.28 -18.46
N ILE A 71 -8.08 11.26 -17.54
CA ILE A 71 -8.36 11.18 -16.11
C ILE A 71 -8.99 12.47 -15.58
N ASP A 72 -8.54 13.64 -16.04
CA ASP A 72 -9.16 14.92 -15.70
C ASP A 72 -10.59 15.02 -16.24
N PHE A 73 -10.85 14.45 -17.41
CA PHE A 73 -12.19 14.38 -17.98
C PHE A 73 -13.12 13.47 -17.16
N LEU A 74 -12.68 12.24 -16.85
CA LEU A 74 -13.46 11.33 -16.00
C LEU A 74 -13.70 11.94 -14.61
N SER A 75 -12.66 12.51 -14.00
CA SER A 75 -12.78 13.10 -12.67
C SER A 75 -13.84 14.21 -12.63
N ARG A 76 -13.91 15.07 -13.66
CA ARG A 76 -14.97 16.10 -13.79
C ARG A 76 -16.37 15.50 -13.94
N LEU A 77 -16.50 14.37 -14.63
CA LEU A 77 -17.77 13.69 -14.84
C LEU A 77 -18.33 13.09 -13.55
N VAL A 78 -17.47 12.51 -12.71
CA VAL A 78 -17.89 11.88 -11.43
C VAL A 78 -17.78 12.84 -10.23
N ASN A 79 -17.16 14.01 -10.39
CA ASN A 79 -17.05 15.08 -9.39
C ASN A 79 -18.38 15.43 -8.67
N PRO A 80 -19.53 15.61 -9.34
CA PRO A 80 -20.78 15.96 -8.63
C PRO A 80 -21.24 14.88 -7.64
N PHE A 81 -20.97 13.61 -7.92
CA PHE A 81 -21.27 12.51 -7.01
C PHE A 81 -20.32 12.51 -5.80
N PHE A 82 -19.02 12.68 -6.04
CA PHE A 82 -18.01 12.67 -4.97
C PHE A 82 -18.03 13.93 -4.09
N GLN A 83 -18.46 15.09 -4.60
CA GLN A 83 -18.72 16.28 -3.78
C GLN A 83 -19.83 16.06 -2.75
N HIS A 84 -20.81 15.20 -3.06
CA HIS A 84 -21.83 14.83 -2.11
C HIS A 84 -21.32 13.83 -1.07
N LEU A 85 -20.45 12.90 -1.48
CA LEU A 85 -19.88 11.88 -0.59
C LEU A 85 -18.81 12.45 0.36
N PHE A 86 -18.02 13.43 -0.11
CA PHE A 86 -16.94 14.08 0.64
C PHE A 86 -17.17 15.59 0.76
N PRO A 87 -18.19 16.04 1.52
CA PRO A 87 -18.55 17.45 1.65
C PRO A 87 -17.50 18.30 2.37
N GLY A 88 -16.58 17.68 3.13
CA GLY A 88 -15.49 18.36 3.83
C GLY A 88 -14.30 18.76 2.94
N ILE A 89 -14.27 18.35 1.67
CA ILE A 89 -13.18 18.69 0.74
C ILE A 89 -13.52 20.00 0.01
N PRO A 90 -12.67 21.04 0.06
CA PRO A 90 -12.89 22.29 -0.66
C PRO A 90 -13.03 22.08 -2.18
N LYS A 91 -13.88 22.88 -2.83
CA LYS A 91 -14.01 22.89 -4.30
C LYS A 91 -12.65 23.21 -4.93
N ASN A 92 -12.21 22.41 -5.89
CA ASN A 92 -10.90 22.46 -6.56
C ASN A 92 -9.68 22.03 -5.74
N HIS A 93 -9.86 21.38 -4.58
CA HIS A 93 -8.73 20.79 -3.87
C HIS A 93 -8.18 19.55 -4.62
N PRO A 94 -6.85 19.38 -4.78
CA PRO A 94 -6.26 18.24 -5.49
C PRO A 94 -6.68 16.87 -4.93
N ALA A 95 -6.97 16.78 -3.62
CA ALA A 95 -7.46 15.57 -2.97
C ALA A 95 -8.65 14.93 -3.69
N MET A 96 -9.59 15.76 -4.19
CA MET A 96 -10.76 15.27 -4.91
C MET A 96 -10.34 14.56 -6.21
N GLY A 97 -9.39 15.13 -6.95
CA GLY A 97 -8.83 14.52 -8.16
C GLY A 97 -8.11 13.20 -7.89
N SER A 98 -7.30 13.13 -6.84
CA SER A 98 -6.57 11.90 -6.47
C SER A 98 -7.50 10.77 -6.01
N ILE A 99 -8.58 11.08 -5.27
CA ILE A 99 -9.62 10.10 -4.89
C ILE A 99 -10.33 9.55 -6.13
N LEU A 100 -10.75 10.43 -7.04
CA LEU A 100 -11.38 10.07 -8.31
C LEU A 100 -10.47 9.21 -9.18
N MET A 101 -9.17 9.53 -9.22
CA MET A 101 -8.14 8.73 -9.86
C MET A 101 -8.03 7.33 -9.28
N ASN A 102 -7.98 7.21 -7.95
CA ASN A 102 -7.91 5.92 -7.26
C ASN A 102 -9.14 5.07 -7.57
N PHE A 103 -10.33 5.65 -7.49
CA PHE A 103 -11.58 4.96 -7.79
C PHE A 103 -11.67 4.53 -9.26
N SER A 104 -11.28 5.40 -10.18
CA SER A 104 -11.25 5.08 -11.63
C SER A 104 -10.24 3.97 -11.93
N ALA A 105 -9.07 3.98 -11.29
CA ALA A 105 -8.08 2.93 -11.45
C ALA A 105 -8.62 1.57 -10.97
N ASN A 106 -9.29 1.53 -9.83
CA ASN A 106 -9.93 0.31 -9.32
C ASN A 106 -11.07 -0.15 -10.25
N ALA A 107 -11.93 0.76 -10.72
CA ALA A 107 -13.02 0.44 -11.64
C ALA A 107 -12.55 -0.09 -13.01
N LEU A 108 -11.36 0.32 -13.47
CA LEU A 108 -10.75 -0.14 -14.73
C LEU A 108 -9.90 -1.42 -14.55
N GLY A 109 -9.91 -2.05 -13.37
CA GLY A 109 -9.11 -3.25 -13.08
C GLY A 109 -7.61 -2.98 -12.96
N LEU A 110 -7.21 -1.71 -12.77
CA LEU A 110 -5.84 -1.29 -12.53
C LEU A 110 -5.56 -1.21 -11.02
N ASP A 111 -5.97 -2.22 -10.26
CA ASP A 111 -5.97 -2.23 -8.79
C ASP A 111 -4.62 -1.88 -8.18
N ASN A 112 -3.55 -2.38 -8.81
CA ASN A 112 -2.24 -2.12 -8.31
C ASN A 112 -1.73 -0.69 -8.57
N ALA A 113 -2.28 0.00 -9.59
CA ALA A 113 -2.07 1.43 -9.78
C ALA A 113 -2.98 2.27 -8.87
N ALA A 114 -4.11 1.71 -8.40
CA ALA A 114 -4.99 2.37 -7.47
C ALA A 114 -4.29 2.63 -6.13
N THR A 115 -3.57 1.67 -5.55
CA THR A 115 -2.89 1.83 -4.25
C THR A 115 -2.00 3.08 -4.11
N PRO A 116 -1.03 3.36 -5.00
CA PRO A 116 -0.23 4.59 -4.90
C PRO A 116 -1.04 5.87 -5.11
N LEU A 117 -2.10 5.84 -5.93
CA LEU A 117 -3.03 6.96 -6.08
C LEU A 117 -3.86 7.18 -4.81
N GLY A 118 -4.23 6.10 -4.13
CA GLY A 118 -4.89 6.14 -2.83
C GLY A 118 -3.97 6.73 -1.76
N LEU A 119 -2.70 6.34 -1.71
CA LEU A 119 -1.72 6.95 -0.80
C LEU A 119 -1.50 8.43 -1.09
N LYS A 120 -1.50 8.85 -2.37
CA LYS A 120 -1.45 10.26 -2.77
C LYS A 120 -2.70 11.00 -2.28
N ALA A 121 -3.88 10.44 -2.49
CA ALA A 121 -5.15 10.98 -2.00
C ALA A 121 -5.14 11.15 -0.47
N MET A 122 -4.66 10.15 0.28
CA MET A 122 -4.53 10.23 1.73
C MET A 122 -3.58 11.35 2.18
N LYS A 123 -2.45 11.54 1.49
CA LYS A 123 -1.54 12.66 1.76
C LYS A 123 -2.19 14.02 1.51
N GLU A 124 -2.96 14.15 0.43
CA GLU A 124 -3.67 15.39 0.10
C GLU A 124 -4.87 15.63 1.01
N LEU A 125 -5.52 14.58 1.53
CA LEU A 125 -6.50 14.72 2.60
C LEU A 125 -5.85 15.14 3.92
N GLN A 126 -4.64 14.66 4.20
CA GLN A 126 -3.90 15.06 5.40
C GLN A 126 -3.57 16.55 5.41
N THR A 127 -3.40 17.22 4.25
CA THR A 127 -3.20 18.68 4.23
C THR A 127 -4.44 19.48 4.58
N LEU A 128 -5.61 18.83 4.62
CA LEU A 128 -6.88 19.40 5.08
C LEU A 128 -7.18 19.08 6.55
N ASN A 129 -6.42 18.15 7.15
CA ASN A 129 -6.49 17.84 8.56
C ASN A 129 -5.35 18.56 9.27
N ASP A 130 -5.69 19.53 10.13
CA ASP A 130 -4.77 20.09 11.12
C ASP A 130 -4.41 19.04 12.19
#